data_AF-A0A1S1R4I3-F1
#
_entry.id   AF-A0A1S1R4I3-F1
#
_cell.length_a   1.000
_cell.length_b   1.000
_cell.length_c   1.000
_cell.angle_alpha   90.00
_cell.angle_beta   90.00
_cell.angle_gamma   90.00
#
_symmetry.space_group_name_H-M   'P 1'
#
loop_
_entity.id
_entity.type
_entity.pdbx_description
1 polymer ?
#
loop_
_entity_poly.entity_id
_entity_poly.type
_entity_poly.pdbx_seq_one_letter_code
_entity_poly.pdbx_strand_id
1 'polypeptide(L)'
;MTTTAALPGAAARYGTVLPPAQLGPGRLPRPRGPLSAFVTDALRRPADAGLGPAPPPGDDVLYGEDGALALYCLYELHYRGFAGVDERWEWAPALLTLRHHLEEDLEARVRREAGTVPVAACDPRDGDGIAAALRAVIDGPSGPPGPSVSAYLAEQGSLEQFREFAILRSPLQLKEADPHSWAIPRLTGPAKAALVEIQADEYGNGTARDVHQNLFGVTMLGLGLDAGYGAYLDRVPGAALASVNLASFFGLHRRLRGALVGHLAVFEMTSVEPMAAYGAALRRHGLPAGARHFFSVHVVADAHHQTLASEALAGNLVRAEPQLGVDVLLGARAIMAVEGRWSARVLAAWRDGRSALLPPAGPPDESPPDADQLGADQLDDFPRER
;
A
#
# COMPACT_ATOMS: atom_id res chain seq x y z
N MET A 1 -31.58 -19.06 30.44
CA MET A 1 -30.13 -19.31 30.41
C MET A 1 -29.55 -18.54 29.25
N THR A 2 -29.11 -17.32 29.54
CA THR A 2 -28.47 -16.39 28.62
C THR A 2 -27.03 -16.85 28.39
N THR A 3 -26.72 -17.30 27.17
CA THR A 3 -25.35 -17.52 26.71
C THR A 3 -24.67 -16.18 26.51
N THR A 4 -23.84 -15.81 27.48
CA THR A 4 -22.93 -14.67 27.39
C THR A 4 -21.95 -14.90 26.24
N ALA A 5 -22.06 -14.10 25.18
CA ALA A 5 -21.07 -14.05 24.12
C ALA A 5 -19.71 -13.65 24.72
N ALA A 6 -18.66 -14.39 24.38
CA ALA A 6 -17.31 -14.11 24.83
C ALA A 6 -16.87 -12.70 24.38
N LEU A 7 -16.31 -11.91 25.30
CA LEU A 7 -15.72 -10.60 24.99
C LEU A 7 -14.59 -10.78 23.95
N PRO A 8 -14.47 -9.95 22.89
CA PRO A 8 -13.50 -10.11 21.79
C PRO A 8 -12.00 -9.97 22.13
N GLY A 9 -11.60 -10.06 23.41
CA GLY A 9 -10.22 -9.77 23.85
C GLY A 9 -9.26 -10.97 23.88
N ALA A 10 -9.71 -12.20 23.58
CA ALA A 10 -8.87 -13.39 23.73
C ALA A 10 -7.80 -13.53 22.62
N ALA A 11 -8.01 -12.94 21.45
CA ALA A 11 -7.19 -13.19 20.25
C ALA A 11 -6.00 -12.23 20.07
N ALA A 12 -5.93 -11.11 20.79
CA ALA A 12 -4.90 -10.07 20.58
C ALA A 12 -3.84 -10.02 21.70
N ARG A 13 -3.32 -11.20 22.07
CA ARG A 13 -2.26 -11.31 23.11
C ARG A 13 -0.88 -11.27 22.45
N TYR A 14 0.11 -10.74 23.18
CA TYR A 14 1.50 -10.86 22.76
C TYR A 14 1.87 -12.34 22.58
N GLY A 15 2.63 -12.65 21.53
CA GLY A 15 2.98 -14.01 21.13
C GLY A 15 1.92 -14.75 20.31
N THR A 16 0.80 -14.10 19.98
CA THR A 16 -0.16 -14.65 19.00
C THR A 16 0.51 -14.72 17.62
N VAL A 17 0.38 -15.87 16.97
CA VAL A 17 0.79 -16.07 15.58
C VAL A 17 -0.46 -16.32 14.77
N LEU A 18 -0.70 -15.51 13.75
CA LEU A 18 -1.79 -15.72 12.81
C LEU A 18 -1.55 -17.05 12.08
N PRO A 19 -2.59 -17.88 11.87
CA PRO A 19 -2.44 -19.09 11.09
C PRO A 19 -2.02 -18.73 9.66
N PRO A 20 -1.17 -19.54 9.00
CA PRO A 20 -0.76 -19.29 7.62
C PRO A 20 -1.94 -19.07 6.66
N ALA A 21 -3.09 -19.72 6.90
CA ALA A 21 -4.31 -19.55 6.12
C ALA A 21 -4.91 -18.12 6.19
N GLN A 22 -4.74 -17.39 7.31
CA GLN A 22 -5.19 -15.99 7.41
C GLN A 22 -4.27 -15.05 6.62
N LEU A 23 -3.00 -15.40 6.47
CA LEU A 23 -2.04 -14.67 5.64
C LEU A 23 -1.91 -15.27 4.24
N GLY A 24 -2.81 -16.18 3.85
CA GLY A 24 -2.86 -16.76 2.51
C GLY A 24 -3.42 -15.79 1.47
N PRO A 25 -3.49 -16.20 0.20
CA PRO A 25 -4.02 -15.36 -0.88
C PRO A 25 -5.45 -14.89 -0.59
N GLY A 26 -5.69 -13.59 -0.72
CA GLY A 26 -7.03 -12.98 -0.54
C GLY A 26 -7.96 -13.27 -1.71
N ARG A 27 -9.23 -12.87 -1.62
CA ARG A 27 -10.16 -12.96 -2.76
C ARG A 27 -9.86 -11.86 -3.78
N LEU A 28 -10.17 -12.11 -5.05
CA LEU A 28 -10.19 -11.04 -6.05
C LEU A 28 -11.17 -9.93 -5.63
N PRO A 29 -10.78 -8.65 -5.72
CA PRO A 29 -11.65 -7.54 -5.37
C PRO A 29 -12.80 -7.36 -6.35
N ARG A 30 -13.82 -6.61 -5.92
CA ARG A 30 -14.84 -6.07 -6.82
C ARG A 30 -14.19 -4.99 -7.71
N PRO A 31 -14.42 -5.04 -9.04
CA PRO A 31 -13.90 -4.02 -9.93
C PRO A 31 -14.54 -2.66 -9.65
N ARG A 32 -13.79 -1.59 -9.93
CA ARG A 32 -14.17 -0.18 -9.72
C ARG A 32 -14.27 0.61 -11.02
N GLY A 33 -14.06 -0.04 -12.16
CA GLY A 33 -14.21 0.52 -13.49
C GLY A 33 -13.81 -0.50 -14.57
N PRO A 34 -13.80 -0.08 -15.84
CA PRO A 34 -13.52 -0.97 -16.97
C PRO A 34 -12.17 -1.68 -16.88
N LEU A 35 -11.12 -1.02 -16.36
CA LEU A 35 -9.78 -1.59 -16.33
C LEU A 35 -9.63 -2.67 -15.26
N SER A 36 -10.08 -2.41 -14.03
CA SER A 36 -10.08 -3.41 -12.96
C SER A 36 -11.08 -4.54 -13.23
N ALA A 37 -12.19 -4.29 -13.94
CA ALA A 37 -13.08 -5.34 -14.45
C ALA A 37 -12.34 -6.25 -15.42
N PHE A 38 -11.69 -5.66 -16.43
CA PHE A 38 -10.89 -6.40 -17.39
C PHE A 38 -9.80 -7.26 -16.73
N VAL A 39 -9.05 -6.70 -15.77
CA VAL A 39 -8.00 -7.42 -15.04
C VAL A 39 -8.59 -8.55 -14.19
N THR A 40 -9.63 -8.29 -13.39
CA THR A 40 -10.22 -9.33 -12.53
C THR A 40 -10.89 -10.45 -13.33
N ASP A 41 -11.52 -10.14 -14.47
CA ASP A 41 -12.07 -11.14 -15.39
C ASP A 41 -10.99 -11.95 -16.10
N ALA A 42 -9.85 -11.34 -16.43
CA ALA A 42 -8.69 -12.05 -16.94
C ALA A 42 -8.17 -13.08 -15.92
N LEU A 43 -7.98 -12.66 -14.67
CA LEU A 43 -7.41 -13.52 -13.62
C LEU A 43 -8.29 -14.71 -13.23
N ARG A 44 -9.60 -14.67 -13.55
CA ARG A 44 -10.53 -15.81 -13.39
C ARG A 44 -10.38 -16.87 -14.49
N ARG A 45 -9.69 -16.55 -15.58
CA ARG A 45 -9.45 -17.46 -16.71
C ARG A 45 -8.09 -18.16 -16.57
N PRO A 46 -7.87 -19.29 -17.27
CA PRO A 46 -6.54 -19.91 -17.35
C PRO A 46 -5.46 -18.93 -17.87
N ALA A 47 -4.23 -19.03 -17.36
CA ALA A 47 -3.15 -18.09 -17.70
C ALA A 47 -2.66 -18.17 -19.17
N ASP A 48 -2.98 -19.25 -19.88
CA ASP A 48 -2.74 -19.40 -21.32
C ASP A 48 -3.89 -18.84 -22.17
N ALA A 49 -4.98 -18.37 -21.54
CA ALA A 49 -6.02 -17.64 -22.24
C ALA A 49 -5.47 -16.29 -22.70
N GLY A 50 -5.54 -16.04 -24.01
CA GLY A 50 -5.20 -14.72 -24.55
C GLY A 50 -5.97 -13.59 -23.87
N LEU A 51 -5.34 -12.43 -23.76
CA LEU A 51 -6.01 -11.19 -23.39
C LEU A 51 -6.46 -10.47 -24.66
N GLY A 52 -7.73 -10.04 -24.69
CA GLY A 52 -8.21 -9.07 -25.68
C GLY A 52 -7.58 -7.70 -25.45
N PRO A 53 -7.94 -6.69 -26.26
CA PRO A 53 -7.49 -5.32 -26.04
C PRO A 53 -7.99 -4.83 -24.68
N ALA A 54 -7.06 -4.41 -23.82
CA ALA A 54 -7.41 -3.80 -22.55
C ALA A 54 -8.03 -2.41 -22.79
N PRO A 55 -9.06 -2.02 -22.01
CA PRO A 55 -9.55 -0.65 -22.04
C PRO A 55 -8.46 0.31 -21.52
N PRO A 56 -8.43 1.58 -21.98
CA PRO A 56 -7.56 2.58 -21.39
C PRO A 56 -7.95 2.85 -19.92
N PRO A 57 -7.04 3.37 -19.08
CA PRO A 57 -7.38 3.83 -17.74
C PRO A 57 -8.53 4.83 -17.77
N GLY A 58 -9.61 4.55 -17.03
CA GLY A 58 -10.75 5.46 -16.90
C GLY A 58 -10.49 6.64 -15.95
N ASP A 59 -9.43 6.55 -15.14
CA ASP A 59 -9.03 7.54 -14.16
C ASP A 59 -7.50 7.55 -13.95
N ASP A 60 -7.03 8.30 -12.94
CA ASP A 60 -5.61 8.42 -12.60
C ASP A 60 -5.05 7.08 -12.07
N VAL A 61 -3.98 6.58 -12.69
CA VAL A 61 -3.39 5.28 -12.30
C VAL A 61 -2.79 5.25 -10.89
N LEU A 62 -2.45 6.40 -10.30
CA LEU A 62 -1.85 6.45 -8.96
C LEU A 62 -2.90 6.59 -7.85
N TYR A 63 -3.87 7.50 -8.00
CA TYR A 63 -4.84 7.83 -6.97
C TYR A 63 -6.30 7.52 -7.33
N GLY A 64 -6.57 7.19 -8.60
CA GLY A 64 -7.88 6.79 -9.09
C GLY A 64 -8.34 5.45 -8.51
N GLU A 65 -9.64 5.23 -8.50
CA GLU A 65 -10.23 4.02 -7.93
C GLU A 65 -10.04 2.81 -8.85
N ASP A 66 -10.16 2.99 -10.17
CA ASP A 66 -10.05 1.92 -11.16
C ASP A 66 -8.57 1.58 -11.44
N GLY A 67 -7.79 2.60 -11.82
CA GLY A 67 -6.37 2.44 -12.19
C GLY A 67 -5.50 1.91 -11.05
N ALA A 68 -5.64 2.46 -9.83
CA ALA A 68 -4.84 2.01 -8.69
C ALA A 68 -5.22 0.58 -8.26
N LEU A 69 -6.50 0.19 -8.34
CA LEU A 69 -6.92 -1.17 -8.04
C LEU A 69 -6.42 -2.18 -9.08
N ALA A 70 -6.46 -1.82 -10.37
CA ALA A 70 -5.93 -2.64 -11.44
C ALA A 70 -4.41 -2.88 -11.24
N LEU A 71 -3.64 -1.82 -10.98
CA LEU A 71 -2.20 -1.95 -10.68
C LEU A 71 -1.95 -2.80 -9.42
N TYR A 72 -2.73 -2.61 -8.36
CA TYR A 72 -2.62 -3.44 -7.16
C TYR A 72 -2.78 -4.93 -7.49
N CYS A 73 -3.81 -5.28 -8.28
CA CYS A 73 -4.03 -6.67 -8.69
C CYS A 73 -2.87 -7.23 -9.52
N LEU A 74 -2.30 -6.43 -10.41
CA LEU A 74 -1.16 -6.83 -11.25
C LEU A 74 0.14 -7.01 -10.46
N TYR A 75 0.35 -6.20 -9.43
CA TYR A 75 1.49 -6.33 -8.52
C TYR A 75 1.32 -7.50 -7.55
N GLU A 76 0.11 -7.77 -7.10
CA GLU A 76 -0.14 -8.80 -6.09
C GLU A 76 0.22 -10.22 -6.58
N LEU A 77 0.23 -10.45 -7.89
CA LEU A 77 0.71 -11.69 -8.51
C LEU A 77 2.19 -12.00 -8.21
N HIS A 78 2.99 -10.98 -7.86
CA HIS A 78 4.40 -11.12 -7.50
C HIS A 78 4.59 -11.33 -5.98
N TYR A 79 3.50 -11.43 -5.23
CA TYR A 79 3.50 -11.66 -3.78
C TYR A 79 2.67 -12.91 -3.45
N ARG A 80 1.44 -12.75 -2.96
CA ARG A 80 0.56 -13.88 -2.59
C ARG A 80 -0.46 -14.23 -3.66
N GLY A 81 -0.63 -13.39 -4.67
CA GLY A 81 -1.69 -13.52 -5.65
C GLY A 81 -3.08 -13.49 -5.00
N PHE A 82 -4.03 -14.19 -5.61
CA PHE A 82 -5.40 -14.27 -5.14
C PHE A 82 -5.89 -15.71 -5.14
N ALA A 83 -6.80 -16.03 -4.20
CA ALA A 83 -7.41 -17.34 -4.08
C ALA A 83 -8.10 -17.75 -5.39
N GLY A 84 -7.69 -18.90 -5.94
CA GLY A 84 -8.24 -19.46 -7.17
C GLY A 84 -7.69 -18.87 -8.47
N VAL A 85 -6.73 -17.94 -8.40
CA VAL A 85 -6.02 -17.42 -9.58
C VAL A 85 -4.82 -18.31 -9.89
N ASP A 86 -4.66 -18.67 -11.16
CA ASP A 86 -3.53 -19.45 -11.65
C ASP A 86 -2.21 -18.66 -11.49
N GLU A 87 -1.26 -19.20 -10.73
CA GLU A 87 0.03 -18.56 -10.43
C GLU A 87 0.85 -18.24 -11.69
N ARG A 88 0.60 -18.96 -12.81
CA ARG A 88 1.25 -18.69 -14.09
C ARG A 88 0.92 -17.30 -14.66
N TRP A 89 -0.13 -16.63 -14.17
CA TRP A 89 -0.42 -15.24 -14.50
C TRP A 89 0.71 -14.28 -14.11
N GLU A 90 1.52 -14.61 -13.09
CA GLU A 90 2.66 -13.80 -12.64
C GLU A 90 3.57 -13.39 -13.81
N TRP A 91 3.79 -14.32 -14.74
CA TRP A 91 4.69 -14.18 -15.89
C TRP A 91 3.99 -14.29 -17.26
N ALA A 92 2.65 -14.24 -17.29
CA ALA A 92 1.90 -14.30 -18.54
C ALA A 92 2.20 -13.06 -19.42
N PRO A 93 2.74 -13.23 -20.65
CA PRO A 93 3.23 -12.10 -21.45
C PRO A 93 2.19 -11.01 -21.70
N ALA A 94 0.94 -11.41 -21.98
CA ALA A 94 -0.13 -10.46 -22.27
C ALA A 94 -0.44 -9.55 -21.06
N LEU A 95 -0.37 -10.09 -19.84
CA LEU A 95 -0.61 -9.33 -18.62
C LEU A 95 0.58 -8.42 -18.28
N LEU A 96 1.81 -8.87 -18.56
CA LEU A 96 3.01 -8.06 -18.44
C LEU A 96 2.99 -6.88 -19.42
N THR A 97 2.52 -7.07 -20.65
CA THR A 97 2.33 -5.98 -21.61
C THR A 97 1.33 -4.94 -21.11
N LEU A 98 0.20 -5.37 -20.53
CA LEU A 98 -0.75 -4.45 -19.90
C LEU A 98 -0.10 -3.68 -18.74
N ARG A 99 0.55 -4.39 -17.81
CA ARG A 99 1.21 -3.74 -16.67
C ARG A 99 2.26 -2.73 -17.13
N HIS A 100 3.06 -3.07 -18.14
CA HIS A 100 4.07 -2.18 -18.69
C HIS A 100 3.48 -0.84 -19.15
N HIS A 101 2.39 -0.84 -19.92
CA HIS A 101 1.75 0.41 -20.36
C HIS A 101 1.20 1.23 -19.19
N LEU A 102 0.58 0.59 -18.19
CA LEU A 102 0.10 1.28 -16.98
C LEU A 102 1.25 1.86 -16.15
N GLU A 103 2.39 1.17 -16.13
CA GLU A 103 3.61 1.61 -15.44
C GLU A 103 4.27 2.83 -16.10
N GLU A 104 4.15 3.00 -17.42
CA GLU A 104 4.62 4.21 -18.11
C GLU A 104 3.86 5.45 -17.64
N ASP A 105 2.53 5.35 -17.57
CA ASP A 105 1.66 6.39 -17.02
C ASP A 105 1.92 6.64 -15.54
N LEU A 106 2.10 5.56 -14.77
CA LEU A 106 2.41 5.61 -13.34
C LEU A 106 3.74 6.33 -13.10
N GLU A 107 4.80 6.00 -13.84
CA GLU A 107 6.10 6.64 -13.67
C GLU A 107 6.02 8.14 -13.96
N ALA A 108 5.36 8.51 -15.06
CA ALA A 108 5.17 9.92 -15.40
C ALA A 108 4.39 10.64 -14.28
N ARG A 109 3.37 10.00 -13.70
CA ARG A 109 2.61 10.56 -12.58
C ARG A 109 3.44 10.68 -11.31
N VAL A 110 4.18 9.64 -10.93
CA VAL A 110 5.05 9.61 -9.74
C VAL A 110 6.12 10.70 -9.82
N ARG A 111 6.74 10.90 -10.99
CA ARG A 111 7.73 11.98 -11.19
C ARG A 111 7.11 13.37 -11.03
N ARG A 112 5.88 13.58 -11.49
CA ARG A 112 5.14 14.84 -11.27
C ARG A 112 4.82 15.07 -9.79
N GLU A 113 4.35 14.04 -9.08
CA GLU A 113 4.06 14.13 -7.65
C GLU A 113 5.34 14.36 -6.83
N ALA A 114 6.41 13.62 -7.09
CA ALA A 114 7.70 13.88 -6.45
C ALA A 114 8.15 15.33 -6.69
N GLY A 115 7.87 15.88 -7.88
CA GLY A 115 8.08 17.27 -8.25
C GLY A 115 7.49 18.31 -7.28
N THR A 116 6.43 17.99 -6.55
CA THR A 116 5.78 18.92 -5.61
C THR A 116 6.48 19.02 -4.26
N VAL A 117 7.37 18.08 -3.94
CA VAL A 117 8.15 18.08 -2.70
C VAL A 117 9.49 18.75 -2.99
N PRO A 118 9.85 19.88 -2.39
CA PRO A 118 11.13 20.52 -2.66
C PRO A 118 12.28 19.66 -2.12
N VAL A 119 13.47 19.82 -2.70
CA VAL A 119 14.72 19.28 -2.16
C VAL A 119 15.72 20.42 -2.07
N ALA A 120 16.53 20.44 -1.01
CA ALA A 120 17.61 21.40 -0.90
C ALA A 120 18.59 21.25 -2.07
N ALA A 121 19.25 22.35 -2.44
CA ALA A 121 20.31 22.28 -3.43
C ALA A 121 21.47 21.42 -2.87
N CYS A 122 21.67 20.24 -3.44
CA CYS A 122 22.78 19.33 -3.14
C CYS A 122 23.30 18.71 -4.44
N ASP A 123 24.53 18.19 -4.43
CA ASP A 123 24.96 17.28 -5.48
C ASP A 123 24.36 15.89 -5.17
N PRO A 124 23.39 15.39 -5.96
CA PRO A 124 22.80 14.08 -5.72
C PRO A 124 23.81 12.94 -5.88
N ARG A 125 25.01 13.20 -6.43
CA ARG A 125 26.08 12.21 -6.59
C ARG A 125 27.00 12.14 -5.37
N ASP A 126 26.88 13.08 -4.45
CA ASP A 126 27.65 13.08 -3.21
C ASP A 126 26.96 12.20 -2.16
N GLY A 127 27.50 10.99 -1.97
CA GLY A 127 26.94 10.04 -1.01
C GLY A 127 27.05 10.47 0.45
N ASP A 128 27.95 11.39 0.80
CA ASP A 128 28.05 11.94 2.16
C ASP A 128 26.96 13.00 2.41
N GLY A 129 26.49 13.65 1.34
CA GLY A 129 25.38 14.61 1.38
C GLY A 129 23.98 13.98 1.39
N ILE A 130 23.85 12.68 1.09
CA ILE A 130 22.53 12.03 0.92
C ILE A 130 21.69 12.05 2.20
N ALA A 131 22.27 11.75 3.36
CA ALA A 131 21.52 11.74 4.62
C ALA A 131 20.93 13.14 4.93
N ALA A 132 21.71 14.20 4.69
CA ALA A 132 21.25 15.57 4.85
C ALA A 132 20.16 15.95 3.81
N ALA A 133 20.31 15.50 2.56
CA ALA A 133 19.31 15.73 1.52
C ALA A 133 17.98 15.01 1.82
N LEU A 134 18.02 13.78 2.33
CA LEU A 134 16.84 13.04 2.79
C LEU A 134 16.15 13.76 3.96
N ARG A 135 16.93 14.27 4.93
CA ARG A 135 16.39 15.05 6.04
C ARG A 135 15.68 16.32 5.54
N ALA A 136 16.28 17.02 4.57
CA ALA A 136 15.65 18.20 3.96
C ALA A 136 14.33 17.87 3.22
N VAL A 137 14.21 16.67 2.62
CA VAL A 137 12.96 16.20 2.02
C VAL A 137 11.87 15.97 3.08
N ILE A 138 12.25 15.42 4.25
CA ILE A 138 11.34 15.16 5.37
C ILE A 138 10.87 16.47 6.01
N ASP A 139 11.80 17.37 6.31
CA ASP A 139 11.52 18.63 7.02
C ASP A 139 10.65 19.57 6.16
N GLY A 140 10.77 19.46 4.83
CA GLY A 140 10.03 20.28 3.89
C GLY A 140 10.36 21.78 3.98
N PRO A 141 9.57 22.65 3.34
CA PRO A 141 9.76 24.10 3.45
C PRO A 141 9.42 24.59 4.87
N SER A 142 10.16 25.60 5.35
CA SER A 142 9.91 26.21 6.66
C SER A 142 8.47 26.73 6.77
N GLY A 143 7.65 26.05 7.57
CA GLY A 143 6.22 26.33 7.76
C GLY A 143 5.63 25.46 8.87
N PRO A 144 4.34 25.65 9.21
CA PRO A 144 3.68 24.75 10.16
C PRO A 144 3.69 23.32 9.61
N PRO A 145 3.90 22.31 10.49
CA PRO A 145 3.92 20.91 10.06
C PRO A 145 2.63 20.56 9.33
N GLY A 146 2.76 19.71 8.30
CA GLY A 146 1.64 19.25 7.49
C GLY A 146 0.60 18.45 8.29
N PRO A 147 -0.53 18.08 7.66
CA PRO A 147 -1.56 17.27 8.31
C PRO A 147 -0.99 15.93 8.81
N SER A 148 -1.09 15.66 10.12
CA SER A 148 -0.57 14.45 10.75
C SER A 148 -1.70 13.54 11.23
N VAL A 149 -1.87 12.39 10.58
CA VAL A 149 -2.86 11.37 10.97
C VAL A 149 -2.51 10.75 12.32
N SER A 150 -1.23 10.54 12.61
CA SER A 150 -0.76 9.97 13.87
C SER A 150 -1.04 10.90 15.05
N ALA A 151 -0.76 12.20 14.92
CA ALA A 151 -1.09 13.20 15.94
C ALA A 151 -2.61 13.30 16.14
N TYR A 152 -3.39 13.35 15.05
CA TYR A 152 -4.85 13.38 15.13
C TYR A 152 -5.41 12.17 15.90
N LEU A 153 -4.96 10.95 15.58
CA LEU A 153 -5.40 9.73 16.27
C LEU A 153 -4.97 9.71 17.74
N ALA A 154 -3.76 10.18 18.06
CA ALA A 154 -3.27 10.26 19.43
C ALA A 154 -4.11 11.20 20.29
N GLU A 155 -4.40 12.40 19.79
CA GLU A 155 -5.01 13.48 20.56
C GLU A 155 -6.53 13.39 20.63
N GLN A 156 -7.21 13.16 19.50
CA GLN A 156 -8.66 13.34 19.40
C GLN A 156 -9.38 12.27 18.57
N GLY A 157 -8.67 11.40 17.84
CA GLY A 157 -9.28 10.38 17.01
C GLY A 157 -10.09 9.36 17.81
N SER A 158 -11.22 8.93 17.25
CA SER A 158 -12.05 7.86 17.81
C SER A 158 -11.45 6.48 17.56
N LEU A 159 -11.91 5.48 18.31
CA LEU A 159 -11.53 4.09 18.07
C LEU A 159 -11.98 3.62 16.67
N GLU A 160 -13.10 4.13 16.17
CA GLU A 160 -13.59 3.81 14.83
C GLU A 160 -12.65 4.36 13.74
N GLN A 161 -12.18 5.60 13.87
CA GLN A 161 -11.17 6.14 12.96
C GLN A 161 -9.85 5.37 13.02
N PHE A 162 -9.48 4.82 14.19
CA PHE A 162 -8.32 3.92 14.28
C PHE A 162 -8.57 2.58 13.54
N ARG A 163 -9.80 2.05 13.56
CA ARG A 163 -10.17 0.88 12.74
C ARG A 163 -10.05 1.20 11.25
N GLU A 164 -10.57 2.35 10.81
CA GLU A 164 -10.42 2.80 9.42
C GLU A 164 -8.94 2.93 9.03
N PHE A 165 -8.12 3.52 9.89
CA PHE A 165 -6.68 3.60 9.69
C PHE A 165 -6.04 2.21 9.48
N ALA A 166 -6.35 1.24 10.35
CA ALA A 166 -5.82 -0.11 10.24
C ALA A 166 -6.27 -0.78 8.93
N ILE A 167 -7.52 -0.59 8.51
CA ILE A 167 -8.04 -1.06 7.23
C ILE A 167 -7.27 -0.43 6.06
N LEU A 168 -7.10 0.89 6.06
CA LEU A 168 -6.41 1.64 4.99
C LEU A 168 -4.94 1.22 4.85
N ARG A 169 -4.28 0.83 5.95
CA ARG A 169 -2.88 0.40 5.95
C ARG A 169 -2.69 -1.09 5.68
N SER A 170 -3.72 -1.90 5.87
CA SER A 170 -3.64 -3.36 5.73
C SER A 170 -3.04 -3.87 4.40
N PRO A 171 -3.24 -3.23 3.22
CA PRO A 171 -2.66 -3.75 1.98
C PRO A 171 -1.12 -3.73 1.93
N LEU A 172 -0.48 -2.80 2.64
CA LEU A 172 0.97 -2.75 2.79
C LEU A 172 1.41 -3.51 4.04
N GLN A 173 0.76 -3.22 5.16
CA GLN A 173 1.21 -3.66 6.48
C GLN A 173 1.08 -5.17 6.72
N LEU A 174 0.10 -5.83 6.09
CA LEU A 174 0.01 -7.29 6.14
C LEU A 174 1.03 -8.00 5.21
N LYS A 175 1.88 -7.26 4.48
CA LYS A 175 3.02 -7.78 3.73
C LYS A 175 4.30 -6.97 3.95
N GLU A 176 4.40 -6.29 5.08
CA GLU A 176 5.64 -5.63 5.49
C GLU A 176 6.70 -6.71 5.78
N ALA A 177 7.91 -6.66 5.20
CA ALA A 177 8.54 -5.64 4.34
C ALA A 177 8.80 -6.12 2.89
N ASP A 178 7.89 -6.93 2.34
CA ASP A 178 8.07 -7.68 1.07
C ASP A 178 8.45 -6.81 -0.14
N PRO A 179 7.85 -5.63 -0.37
CA PRO A 179 8.24 -4.80 -1.50
C PRO A 179 9.71 -4.37 -1.48
N HIS A 180 10.29 -4.14 -0.30
CA HIS A 180 11.68 -3.71 -0.14
C HIS A 180 12.68 -4.87 -0.30
N SER A 181 12.25 -6.10 0.01
CA SER A 181 13.06 -7.32 -0.17
C SER A 181 13.51 -7.54 -1.61
N TRP A 182 12.78 -7.01 -2.61
CA TRP A 182 13.20 -7.07 -4.01
C TRP A 182 14.52 -6.35 -4.31
N ALA A 183 14.97 -5.42 -3.45
CA ALA A 183 16.28 -4.80 -3.59
C ALA A 183 17.43 -5.72 -3.17
N ILE A 184 17.23 -6.71 -2.29
CA ILE A 184 18.28 -7.61 -1.79
C ILE A 184 19.09 -8.26 -2.92
N PRO A 185 18.48 -8.86 -3.97
CA PRO A 185 19.25 -9.45 -5.07
C PRO A 185 19.93 -8.42 -6.00
N ARG A 186 19.61 -7.12 -5.84
CA ARG A 186 20.04 -6.04 -6.75
C ARG A 186 21.11 -5.13 -6.16
N LEU A 187 21.30 -5.19 -4.84
CA LEU A 187 22.33 -4.45 -4.13
C LEU A 187 23.54 -5.35 -3.82
N THR A 188 24.69 -4.71 -3.63
CA THR A 188 25.95 -5.35 -3.21
C THR A 188 26.66 -4.52 -2.16
N GLY A 189 27.66 -5.10 -1.48
CA GLY A 189 28.52 -4.37 -0.55
C GLY A 189 27.80 -3.83 0.70
N PRO A 190 28.31 -2.76 1.31
CA PRO A 190 27.78 -2.22 2.57
C PRO A 190 26.29 -1.84 2.53
N ALA A 191 25.81 -1.29 1.40
CA ALA A 191 24.38 -0.99 1.24
C ALA A 191 23.50 -2.25 1.31
N LYS A 192 23.96 -3.37 0.75
CA LYS A 192 23.25 -4.66 0.88
C LYS A 192 23.23 -5.14 2.32
N ALA A 193 24.34 -5.02 3.04
CA ALA A 193 24.42 -5.43 4.45
C ALA A 193 23.42 -4.64 5.30
N ALA A 194 23.37 -3.32 5.13
CA ALA A 194 22.40 -2.46 5.81
C ALA A 194 20.94 -2.82 5.48
N LEU A 195 20.62 -3.07 4.19
CA LEU A 195 19.28 -3.52 3.81
C LEU A 195 18.91 -4.85 4.47
N VAL A 196 19.84 -5.83 4.50
CA VAL A 196 19.57 -7.13 5.12
C VAL A 196 19.36 -7.01 6.62
N GLU A 197 20.08 -6.12 7.30
CA GLU A 197 19.89 -5.84 8.72
C GLU A 197 18.48 -5.29 8.99
N ILE A 198 18.05 -4.25 8.25
CA ILE A 198 16.69 -3.71 8.35
C ILE A 198 15.66 -4.81 8.09
N GLN A 199 15.75 -5.50 6.95
CA GLN A 199 14.77 -6.53 6.59
C GLN A 199 14.76 -7.71 7.57
N ALA A 200 15.90 -8.08 8.18
CA ALA A 200 15.92 -9.14 9.17
C ALA A 200 15.08 -8.78 10.40
N ASP A 201 15.11 -7.52 10.83
CA ASP A 201 14.29 -7.03 11.93
C ASP A 201 12.79 -7.03 11.55
N GLU A 202 12.45 -6.52 10.37
CA GLU A 202 11.08 -6.55 9.82
C GLU A 202 10.49 -7.98 9.76
N TYR A 203 11.34 -8.96 9.43
CA TYR A 203 11.01 -10.38 9.43
C TYR A 203 11.17 -11.05 10.81
N GLY A 204 11.17 -10.27 11.90
CA GLY A 204 11.16 -10.74 13.28
C GLY A 204 12.42 -11.53 13.66
N ASN A 205 13.54 -11.29 12.98
CA ASN A 205 14.78 -12.05 13.11
C ASN A 205 14.57 -13.57 13.01
N GLY A 206 13.64 -14.01 12.15
CA GLY A 206 13.27 -15.41 11.96
C GLY A 206 12.26 -15.96 12.99
N THR A 207 11.75 -15.13 13.89
CA THR A 207 10.75 -15.53 14.90
C THR A 207 9.34 -15.17 14.42
N ALA A 208 8.54 -16.18 14.08
CA ALA A 208 7.21 -16.00 13.46
C ALA A 208 6.25 -15.02 14.18
N ARG A 209 6.27 -15.00 15.53
CA ARG A 209 5.41 -14.12 16.32
C ARG A 209 5.84 -12.65 16.27
N ASP A 210 7.11 -12.40 15.98
CA ASP A 210 7.74 -11.08 16.01
C ASP A 210 7.88 -10.50 14.58
N VAL A 211 7.48 -11.24 13.53
CA VAL A 211 7.38 -10.72 12.15
C VAL A 211 6.36 -9.57 12.11
N HIS A 212 6.71 -8.42 11.55
CA HIS A 212 5.91 -7.20 11.65
C HIS A 212 4.50 -7.32 11.06
N GLN A 213 4.34 -8.00 9.92
CA GLN A 213 3.01 -8.30 9.38
C GLN A 213 2.11 -9.11 10.33
N ASN A 214 2.70 -10.02 11.13
CA ASN A 214 1.96 -10.76 12.16
C ASN A 214 1.54 -9.82 13.29
N LEU A 215 2.45 -8.96 13.74
CA LEU A 215 2.16 -7.96 14.78
C LEU A 215 1.05 -6.98 14.34
N PHE A 216 1.04 -6.58 13.08
CA PHE A 216 -0.03 -5.76 12.53
C PHE A 216 -1.37 -6.51 12.49
N GLY A 217 -1.40 -7.77 12.06
CA GLY A 217 -2.64 -8.55 12.12
C GLY A 217 -3.13 -8.81 13.56
N VAL A 218 -2.23 -8.97 14.54
CA VAL A 218 -2.61 -9.00 15.98
C VAL A 218 -3.23 -7.66 16.43
N THR A 219 -2.74 -6.55 15.90
CA THR A 219 -3.35 -5.22 16.09
C THR A 219 -4.77 -5.18 15.52
N MET A 220 -4.97 -5.68 14.29
CA MET A 220 -6.29 -5.77 13.65
C MET A 220 -7.26 -6.63 14.47
N LEU A 221 -6.83 -7.80 14.95
CA LEU A 221 -7.66 -8.63 15.84
C LEU A 221 -8.03 -7.89 17.13
N GLY A 222 -7.10 -7.12 17.71
CA GLY A 222 -7.35 -6.32 18.90
C GLY A 222 -8.36 -5.20 18.67
N LEU A 223 -8.46 -4.70 17.44
CA LEU A 223 -9.45 -3.72 17.02
C LEU A 223 -10.82 -4.35 16.67
N GLY A 224 -10.92 -5.67 16.69
CA GLY A 224 -12.12 -6.41 16.27
C GLY A 224 -12.26 -6.52 14.74
N LEU A 225 -11.14 -6.41 14.01
CA LEU A 225 -11.08 -6.53 12.56
C LEU A 225 -10.65 -7.94 12.13
N ASP A 226 -10.97 -8.30 10.89
CA ASP A 226 -10.45 -9.50 10.21
C ASP A 226 -9.00 -9.25 9.76
N ALA A 227 -8.05 -10.01 10.30
CA ALA A 227 -6.64 -9.91 9.91
C ALA A 227 -6.31 -10.66 8.60
N GLY A 228 -7.32 -11.20 7.91
CA GLY A 228 -7.17 -11.87 6.63
C GLY A 228 -6.52 -10.98 5.57
N TYR A 229 -5.53 -11.51 4.86
CA TYR A 229 -4.86 -10.78 3.80
C TYR A 229 -5.84 -10.38 2.68
N GLY A 230 -5.92 -9.08 2.38
CA GLY A 230 -6.85 -8.53 1.40
C GLY A 230 -8.33 -8.50 1.85
N ALA A 231 -8.66 -8.84 3.10
CA ALA A 231 -10.05 -8.93 3.60
C ALA A 231 -10.86 -7.63 3.41
N TYR A 232 -10.18 -6.48 3.42
CA TYR A 232 -10.79 -5.17 3.26
C TYR A 232 -10.49 -4.48 1.94
N LEU A 233 -9.95 -5.19 0.94
CA LEU A 233 -9.52 -4.55 -0.31
C LEU A 233 -10.66 -3.77 -0.98
N ASP A 234 -11.89 -4.28 -0.96
CA ASP A 234 -13.10 -3.59 -1.47
C ASP A 234 -13.44 -2.28 -0.75
N ARG A 235 -12.89 -2.05 0.45
CA ARG A 235 -13.13 -0.86 1.28
C ARG A 235 -12.02 0.19 1.16
N VAL A 236 -10.85 -0.18 0.65
CA VAL A 236 -9.66 0.69 0.59
C VAL A 236 -9.69 1.55 -0.68
N PRO A 237 -9.79 2.89 -0.59
CA PRO A 237 -9.78 3.77 -1.77
C PRO A 237 -8.46 3.69 -2.56
N GLY A 238 -8.51 4.03 -3.84
CA GLY A 238 -7.34 4.06 -4.73
C GLY A 238 -6.18 4.89 -4.18
N ALA A 239 -6.48 6.05 -3.58
CA ALA A 239 -5.48 6.91 -2.94
C ALA A 239 -4.70 6.23 -1.78
N ALA A 240 -5.25 5.19 -1.13
CA ALA A 240 -4.54 4.40 -0.12
C ALA A 240 -3.78 3.22 -0.74
N LEU A 241 -4.22 2.70 -1.88
CA LEU A 241 -3.46 1.71 -2.67
C LEU A 241 -2.21 2.33 -3.30
N ALA A 242 -2.18 3.66 -3.51
CA ALA A 242 -1.04 4.39 -4.04
C ALA A 242 0.28 4.05 -3.30
N SER A 243 0.27 3.99 -1.96
CA SER A 243 1.48 3.73 -1.17
C SER A 243 2.05 2.33 -1.43
N VAL A 244 1.22 1.29 -1.43
CA VAL A 244 1.68 -0.09 -1.68
C VAL A 244 2.05 -0.31 -3.15
N ASN A 245 1.34 0.32 -4.08
CA ASN A 245 1.65 0.26 -5.51
C ASN A 245 2.98 0.95 -5.81
N LEU A 246 3.29 2.06 -5.15
CA LEU A 246 4.56 2.77 -5.31
C LEU A 246 5.74 1.91 -4.86
N ALA A 247 5.64 1.28 -3.68
CA ALA A 247 6.66 0.38 -3.17
C ALA A 247 6.85 -0.83 -4.10
N SER A 248 5.75 -1.41 -4.60
CA SER A 248 5.80 -2.55 -5.53
C SER A 248 6.39 -2.16 -6.89
N PHE A 249 6.07 -0.97 -7.40
CA PHE A 249 6.63 -0.43 -8.64
C PHE A 249 8.15 -0.27 -8.54
N PHE A 250 8.65 0.40 -7.49
CA PHE A 250 10.10 0.50 -7.27
C PHE A 250 10.73 -0.87 -7.00
N GLY A 251 10.02 -1.72 -6.25
CA GLY A 251 10.41 -3.07 -5.90
C GLY A 251 10.60 -3.98 -7.09
N LEU A 252 9.71 -3.99 -8.08
CA LEU A 252 9.80 -4.92 -9.22
C LEU A 252 10.76 -4.45 -10.33
N HIS A 253 11.12 -3.17 -10.37
CA HIS A 253 11.96 -2.60 -11.41
C HIS A 253 13.41 -2.37 -10.98
N ARG A 254 14.36 -3.19 -11.46
CA ARG A 254 15.80 -3.06 -11.10
C ARG A 254 16.37 -1.66 -11.37
N ARG A 255 15.89 -0.99 -12.42
CA ARG A 255 16.30 0.39 -12.77
C ARG A 255 15.91 1.41 -11.69
N LEU A 256 14.89 1.10 -10.88
CA LEU A 256 14.37 1.97 -9.82
C LEU A 256 14.86 1.57 -8.42
N ARG A 257 15.91 0.74 -8.31
CA ARG A 257 16.45 0.32 -7.01
C ARG A 257 16.91 1.48 -6.12
N GLY A 258 17.42 2.58 -6.73
CA GLY A 258 17.74 3.80 -5.99
C GLY A 258 16.48 4.42 -5.38
N ALA A 259 15.39 4.49 -6.14
CA ALA A 259 14.10 4.99 -5.65
C ALA A 259 13.51 4.11 -4.56
N LEU A 260 13.64 2.78 -4.64
CA LEU A 260 13.21 1.91 -3.55
C LEU A 260 14.02 2.18 -2.26
N VAL A 261 15.33 2.39 -2.38
CA VAL A 261 16.19 2.71 -1.24
C VAL A 261 15.85 4.07 -0.62
N GLY A 262 15.63 5.10 -1.44
CA GLY A 262 15.21 6.41 -0.94
C GLY A 262 13.82 6.40 -0.30
N HIS A 263 12.89 5.62 -0.86
CA HIS A 263 11.59 5.37 -0.27
C HIS A 263 11.74 4.72 1.11
N LEU A 264 12.52 3.63 1.23
CA LEU A 264 12.74 2.96 2.52
C LEU A 264 13.40 3.91 3.52
N ALA A 265 14.46 4.63 3.12
CA ALA A 265 15.17 5.53 4.00
C ALA A 265 14.26 6.60 4.62
N VAL A 266 13.38 7.22 3.84
CA VAL A 266 12.39 8.17 4.40
C VAL A 266 11.40 7.49 5.32
N PHE A 267 10.93 6.28 4.98
CA PHE A 267 10.01 5.52 5.81
C PHE A 267 10.61 5.26 7.21
N GLU A 268 11.85 4.77 7.26
CA GLU A 268 12.61 4.55 8.50
C GLU A 268 12.86 5.85 9.28
N MET A 269 13.27 6.92 8.58
CA MET A 269 13.57 8.22 9.19
C MET A 269 12.33 8.95 9.74
N THR A 270 11.12 8.51 9.38
CA THR A 270 9.85 9.13 9.78
C THR A 270 8.94 8.19 10.57
N SER A 271 9.47 7.08 11.08
CA SER A 271 8.65 6.07 11.75
C SER A 271 8.47 6.29 13.26
N VAL A 272 9.51 6.73 13.98
CA VAL A 272 9.53 6.79 15.46
C VAL A 272 8.36 7.61 16.03
N GLU A 273 8.19 8.87 15.59
CA GLU A 273 7.15 9.75 16.14
C GLU A 273 5.73 9.27 15.80
N PRO A 274 5.39 8.92 14.55
CA PRO A 274 4.07 8.37 14.23
C PRO A 274 3.75 7.08 14.98
N MET A 275 4.71 6.14 15.10
CA MET A 275 4.47 4.87 15.78
C MET A 275 4.25 5.07 17.28
N ALA A 276 5.00 5.96 17.92
CA ALA A 276 4.75 6.35 19.31
C ALA A 276 3.34 6.93 19.52
N ALA A 277 2.91 7.80 18.60
CA ALA A 277 1.59 8.43 18.62
C ALA A 277 0.45 7.42 18.41
N TYR A 278 0.58 6.47 17.46
CA TYR A 278 -0.40 5.39 17.28
C TYR A 278 -0.49 4.49 18.52
N GLY A 279 0.66 4.14 19.13
CA GLY A 279 0.69 3.39 20.38
C GLY A 279 0.03 4.13 21.55
N ALA A 280 0.16 5.47 21.60
CA ALA A 280 -0.52 6.30 22.58
C ALA A 280 -2.05 6.36 22.34
N ALA A 281 -2.48 6.48 21.09
CA ALA A 281 -3.89 6.43 20.72
C ALA A 281 -4.56 5.13 21.18
N LEU A 282 -3.93 3.98 20.91
CA LEU A 282 -4.45 2.69 21.34
C LEU A 282 -4.45 2.53 22.87
N ARG A 283 -3.45 3.07 23.58
CA ARG A 283 -3.48 3.12 25.05
C ARG A 283 -4.67 3.94 25.56
N ARG A 284 -4.92 5.11 24.98
CA ARG A 284 -6.04 5.99 25.34
C ARG A 284 -7.39 5.28 25.20
N HIS A 285 -7.53 4.41 24.19
CA HIS A 285 -8.74 3.61 23.96
C HIS A 285 -8.76 2.27 24.74
N GLY A 286 -7.78 2.01 25.61
CA GLY A 286 -7.78 0.83 26.49
C GLY A 286 -7.38 -0.49 25.84
N LEU A 287 -6.71 -0.45 24.67
CA LEU A 287 -6.32 -1.68 23.97
C LEU A 287 -5.15 -2.41 24.67
N PRO A 288 -5.15 -3.75 24.67
CA PRO A 288 -4.15 -4.55 25.35
C PRO A 288 -2.75 -4.36 24.74
N ALA A 289 -1.70 -4.72 25.48
CA ALA A 289 -0.33 -4.57 25.03
C ALA A 289 -0.03 -5.31 23.71
N GLY A 290 -0.63 -6.49 23.50
CA GLY A 290 -0.47 -7.25 22.25
C GLY A 290 -0.93 -6.47 21.02
N ALA A 291 -2.10 -5.83 21.09
CA ALA A 291 -2.64 -4.98 20.02
C ALA A 291 -1.84 -3.68 19.80
N ARG A 292 -0.94 -3.34 20.71
CA ARG A 292 -0.07 -2.15 20.62
C ARG A 292 1.35 -2.50 20.18
N HIS A 293 1.67 -3.80 20.09
CA HIS A 293 3.05 -4.22 20.04
C HIS A 293 3.73 -3.84 18.73
N PHE A 294 3.02 -3.97 17.61
CA PHE A 294 3.45 -3.48 16.29
C PHE A 294 4.03 -2.06 16.37
N PHE A 295 3.31 -1.11 16.98
CA PHE A 295 3.78 0.26 17.10
C PHE A 295 4.93 0.42 18.09
N SER A 296 5.00 -0.41 19.13
CA SER A 296 6.09 -0.32 20.12
C SER A 296 7.42 -0.82 19.61
N VAL A 297 7.44 -1.83 18.71
CA VAL A 297 8.69 -2.37 18.17
C VAL A 297 9.36 -1.35 17.26
N HIS A 298 8.58 -0.68 16.38
CA HIS A 298 9.07 0.38 15.51
C HIS A 298 9.66 1.57 16.27
N VAL A 299 9.14 1.93 17.45
CA VAL A 299 9.76 3.00 18.26
C VAL A 299 11.19 2.65 18.72
N VAL A 300 11.45 1.37 19.01
CA VAL A 300 12.75 0.91 19.50
C VAL A 300 13.70 0.60 18.34
N ALA A 301 13.21 -0.13 17.34
CA ALA A 301 13.97 -0.52 16.16
C ALA A 301 14.39 0.73 15.34
N ASP A 302 13.45 1.64 15.09
CA ASP A 302 13.68 2.70 14.11
C ASP A 302 14.50 3.88 14.68
N ALA A 303 14.69 3.90 16.00
CA ALA A 303 15.71 4.73 16.62
C ALA A 303 17.11 4.42 16.06
N HIS A 304 17.38 3.16 15.72
CA HIS A 304 18.59 2.72 15.02
C HIS A 304 18.42 2.77 13.50
N HIS A 305 17.29 2.29 12.97
CA HIS A 305 17.09 2.18 11.52
C HIS A 305 17.14 3.53 10.79
N GLN A 306 16.75 4.65 11.41
CA GLN A 306 16.85 5.96 10.74
C GLN A 306 18.28 6.29 10.27
N THR A 307 19.30 5.96 11.08
CA THR A 307 20.70 6.23 10.76
C THR A 307 21.23 5.16 9.81
N LEU A 308 20.87 3.90 10.06
CA LEU A 308 21.23 2.78 9.20
C LEU A 308 20.69 2.99 7.77
N ALA A 309 19.45 3.43 7.61
CA ALA A 309 18.80 3.61 6.32
C ALA A 309 19.32 4.84 5.56
N SER A 310 19.57 5.95 6.26
CA SER A 310 20.05 7.18 5.62
C SER A 310 21.55 7.15 5.29
N GLU A 311 22.39 6.71 6.23
CA GLU A 311 23.85 6.72 6.07
C GLU A 311 24.37 5.41 5.47
N ALA A 312 24.04 4.29 6.11
CA ALA A 312 24.63 2.99 5.78
C ALA A 312 23.96 2.29 4.59
N LEU A 313 22.70 2.58 4.30
CA LEU A 313 22.02 2.09 3.11
C LEU A 313 22.12 3.10 1.97
N ALA A 314 21.46 4.26 2.10
CA ALA A 314 21.38 5.23 1.01
C ALA A 314 22.75 5.90 0.70
N GLY A 315 23.46 6.36 1.72
CA GLY A 315 24.79 6.97 1.54
C GLY A 315 25.82 6.01 0.94
N ASN A 316 25.91 4.78 1.45
CA ASN A 316 26.78 3.74 0.86
C ASN A 316 26.38 3.38 -0.58
N LEU A 317 25.08 3.33 -0.90
CA LEU A 317 24.63 3.07 -2.26
C LEU A 317 25.14 4.14 -3.22
N VAL A 318 24.98 5.42 -2.86
CA VAL A 318 25.41 6.54 -3.72
C VAL A 318 26.94 6.65 -3.78
N ARG A 319 27.68 6.34 -2.70
CA ARG A 319 29.15 6.27 -2.78
C ARG A 319 29.64 5.20 -3.76
N ALA A 320 28.97 4.05 -3.82
CA ALA A 320 29.32 2.98 -4.76
C ALA A 320 28.80 3.24 -6.18
N GLU A 321 27.62 3.84 -6.31
CA GLU A 321 26.91 4.09 -7.57
C GLU A 321 26.35 5.52 -7.62
N PRO A 322 27.21 6.56 -7.84
CA PRO A 322 26.80 7.97 -7.70
C PRO A 322 25.63 8.39 -8.60
N GLN A 323 25.45 7.73 -9.74
CA GLN A 323 24.33 7.97 -10.65
C GLN A 323 22.96 7.67 -10.02
N LEU A 324 22.89 6.84 -8.98
CA LEU A 324 21.63 6.45 -8.34
C LEU A 324 21.08 7.47 -7.35
N GLY A 325 21.86 8.49 -6.95
CA GLY A 325 21.37 9.43 -5.95
C GLY A 325 20.20 10.29 -6.42
N VAL A 326 20.07 10.52 -7.74
CA VAL A 326 18.85 11.13 -8.32
C VAL A 326 17.63 10.24 -8.08
N ASP A 327 17.78 8.92 -8.23
CA ASP A 327 16.70 7.97 -7.99
C ASP A 327 16.39 7.86 -6.49
N VAL A 328 17.40 7.87 -5.62
CA VAL A 328 17.22 7.93 -4.15
C VAL A 328 16.35 9.13 -3.76
N LEU A 329 16.68 10.33 -4.24
CA LEU A 329 15.86 11.51 -3.94
C LEU A 329 14.49 11.47 -4.61
N LEU A 330 14.36 10.86 -5.80
CA LEU A 330 13.05 10.63 -6.43
C LEU A 330 12.15 9.76 -5.55
N GLY A 331 12.67 8.63 -5.04
CA GLY A 331 11.92 7.71 -4.19
C GLY A 331 11.46 8.36 -2.89
N ALA A 332 12.38 9.08 -2.22
CA ALA A 332 12.12 9.84 -1.01
C ALA A 332 11.01 10.89 -1.21
N ARG A 333 11.11 11.69 -2.28
CA ARG A 333 10.11 12.72 -2.60
C ARG A 333 8.77 12.12 -3.01
N ALA A 334 8.79 11.01 -3.75
CA ALA A 334 7.58 10.33 -4.19
C ALA A 334 6.75 9.81 -3.00
N ILE A 335 7.38 9.15 -2.03
CA ILE A 335 6.65 8.64 -0.86
C ILE A 335 6.11 9.77 0.01
N MET A 336 6.89 10.84 0.23
CA MET A 336 6.42 12.03 0.95
C MET A 336 5.20 12.67 0.28
N ALA A 337 5.20 12.78 -1.05
CA ALA A 337 4.07 13.33 -1.80
C ALA A 337 2.81 12.47 -1.67
N VAL A 338 2.96 11.15 -1.87
CA VAL A 338 1.85 10.18 -1.79
C VAL A 338 1.26 10.13 -0.38
N GLU A 339 2.09 10.01 0.65
CA GLU A 339 1.65 9.96 2.06
C GLU A 339 1.05 11.30 2.53
N GLY A 340 1.59 12.43 2.06
CA GLY A 340 1.01 13.75 2.32
C GLY A 340 -0.40 13.89 1.76
N ARG A 341 -0.62 13.44 0.51
CA ARG A 341 -1.96 13.45 -0.11
C ARG A 341 -2.93 12.49 0.59
N TRP A 342 -2.46 11.28 0.93
CA TRP A 342 -3.24 10.31 1.71
C TRP A 342 -3.68 10.92 3.05
N SER A 343 -2.74 11.50 3.80
CA SER A 343 -3.00 12.12 5.10
C SER A 343 -4.02 13.25 5.01
N ALA A 344 -3.88 14.12 4.01
CA ALA A 344 -4.83 15.21 3.77
C ALA A 344 -6.25 14.69 3.49
N ARG A 345 -6.39 13.64 2.67
CA ARG A 345 -7.69 13.06 2.32
C ARG A 345 -8.37 12.39 3.52
N VAL A 346 -7.63 11.59 4.28
CA VAL A 346 -8.14 10.92 5.48
C VAL A 346 -8.61 11.94 6.52
N LEU A 347 -7.77 12.94 6.81
CA LEU A 347 -8.10 13.97 7.79
C LEU A 347 -9.27 14.85 7.34
N ALA A 348 -9.40 15.15 6.04
CA ALA A 348 -10.56 15.87 5.53
C ALA A 348 -11.85 15.07 5.75
N ALA A 349 -11.88 13.78 5.40
CA ALA A 349 -13.06 12.93 5.62
C ALA A 349 -13.45 12.90 7.10
N TRP A 350 -12.49 12.65 7.98
CA TRP A 350 -12.72 12.57 9.42
C TRP A 350 -13.18 13.88 10.06
N ARG A 351 -12.62 15.02 9.64
CA ARG A 351 -13.04 16.35 10.11
C ARG A 351 -14.46 16.70 9.65
N ASP A 352 -14.87 16.18 8.50
CA ASP A 352 -16.24 16.32 8.00
C ASP A 352 -17.22 15.30 8.61
N GLY A 353 -16.77 14.47 9.55
CA GLY A 353 -17.59 13.41 10.15
C GLY A 353 -17.93 12.26 9.19
N ARG A 354 -17.15 12.09 8.11
CA ARG A 354 -17.32 11.04 7.11
C ARG A 354 -16.24 9.96 7.26
N SER A 355 -16.56 8.75 6.82
CA SER A 355 -15.58 7.67 6.72
C SER A 355 -14.54 7.97 5.63
N ALA A 356 -13.28 7.60 5.86
CA ALA A 356 -12.23 7.62 4.85
C ALA A 356 -12.23 6.34 3.98
N LEU A 357 -13.04 5.34 4.33
CA LEU A 357 -13.22 4.11 3.55
C LEU A 357 -14.24 4.32 2.43
N LEU A 358 -14.15 3.48 1.40
CA LEU A 358 -15.25 3.30 0.46
C LEU A 358 -16.48 2.76 1.21
N PRO A 359 -17.71 3.07 0.76
CA PRO A 359 -18.90 2.46 1.32
C PRO A 359 -18.84 0.93 1.19
N PRO A 360 -19.46 0.17 2.10
CA PRO A 360 -19.66 -1.25 1.88
C PRO A 360 -20.32 -1.44 0.52
N ALA A 361 -19.78 -2.34 -0.30
CA ALA A 361 -20.44 -2.65 -1.55
C ALA A 361 -21.85 -3.20 -1.23
N GLY A 362 -22.87 -2.71 -1.94
CA GLY A 362 -24.23 -3.26 -1.83
C GLY A 362 -24.26 -4.76 -2.12
N PRO A 363 -25.39 -5.45 -1.84
CA PRO A 363 -25.57 -6.81 -2.35
C PRO A 363 -25.26 -6.83 -3.86
N PRO A 364 -24.63 -7.90 -4.38
CA PRO A 364 -24.43 -8.03 -5.82
C PRO A 364 -25.78 -7.81 -6.50
N ASP A 365 -25.81 -6.95 -7.52
CA ASP A 365 -27.02 -6.71 -8.30
C ASP A 365 -27.37 -8.02 -9.01
N GLU A 366 -28.38 -8.73 -8.49
CA GLU A 366 -28.90 -9.97 -9.08
C GLU A 366 -29.79 -9.71 -10.30
N SER A 367 -29.88 -8.46 -10.76
CA SER A 367 -30.69 -8.11 -11.92
C SER A 367 -29.96 -8.56 -13.20
N PRO A 368 -30.43 -9.59 -13.92
CA PRO A 368 -29.98 -9.80 -15.30
C PRO A 368 -30.33 -8.53 -16.11
N PRO A 369 -29.53 -8.18 -17.13
CA PRO A 369 -29.90 -7.10 -18.02
C PRO A 369 -31.29 -7.40 -18.60
N ASP A 370 -32.23 -6.47 -18.38
CA ASP A 370 -33.59 -6.55 -18.88
C ASP A 370 -33.53 -6.69 -20.41
N ALA A 371 -33.75 -7.91 -20.91
CA ALA A 371 -33.72 -8.22 -22.33
C ALA A 371 -35.02 -7.85 -23.06
N ASP A 372 -36.02 -7.30 -22.37
CA ASP A 372 -37.32 -6.95 -22.92
C ASP A 372 -37.62 -5.46 -22.77
N GLN A 373 -36.87 -4.61 -23.49
CA GLN A 373 -37.33 -3.25 -23.79
C GLN A 373 -36.64 -2.61 -24.99
N LEU A 374 -36.57 -3.32 -26.12
CA LEU A 374 -36.34 -2.70 -27.42
C LEU A 374 -37.22 -3.35 -28.50
N GLY A 375 -38.30 -2.65 -28.86
CA GLY A 375 -38.86 -2.71 -30.22
C GLY A 375 -40.23 -3.37 -30.41
N ALA A 376 -41.27 -2.88 -29.74
CA ALA A 376 -42.65 -3.06 -30.19
C ALA A 376 -43.31 -1.69 -30.32
N ASP A 377 -42.81 -0.88 -31.26
CA ASP A 377 -43.52 0.31 -31.75
C ASP A 377 -43.00 0.61 -33.17
N GLN A 378 -43.58 -0.08 -34.16
CA GLN A 378 -43.71 0.37 -35.54
C GLN A 378 -44.54 -0.65 -36.34
N LEU A 379 -45.86 -0.60 -36.17
CA LEU A 379 -46.82 -1.12 -37.13
C LEU A 379 -48.00 -0.15 -37.16
N ASP A 380 -48.06 0.65 -38.23
CA ASP A 380 -49.25 1.02 -39.01
C ASP A 380 -49.06 2.38 -39.69
N ASP A 381 -48.67 2.37 -40.97
CA ASP A 381 -49.57 2.92 -42.00
C ASP A 381 -49.24 2.36 -43.40
N PHE A 382 -50.30 2.03 -44.12
CA PHE A 382 -50.38 1.39 -45.44
C PHE A 382 -50.13 2.42 -46.58
N PRO A 383 -49.92 2.05 -47.88
CA PRO A 383 -50.89 1.29 -48.67
C PRO A 383 -50.36 0.24 -49.67
N ARG A 384 -51.26 -0.71 -49.97
CA ARG A 384 -51.16 -1.68 -51.06
C ARG A 384 -51.67 -1.08 -52.38
N GLU A 385 -51.09 -1.62 -53.47
CA GLU A 385 -51.48 -1.54 -54.90
C GLU A 385 -51.19 -0.19 -55.60
N ARG A 386 -50.47 -0.10 -56.73
CA ARG A 386 -49.95 -1.05 -57.74
C ARG A 386 -48.54 -0.68 -58.17
#